data_AF-A0A150R7B4-F1
#
_entry.id   AF-A0A150R7B4-F1
#
_cell.length_a   1.000
_cell.length_b   1.000
_cell.length_c   1.000
_cell.angle_alpha   90.00
_cell.angle_beta   90.00
_cell.angle_gamma   90.00
#
_symmetry.space_group_name_H-M   'P 1'
#
loop_
_entity.id
_entity.type
_entity.pdbx_description
1 polymer ?
#
loop_
_entity_poly.entity_id
_entity_poly.type
_entity_poly.pdbx_seq_one_letter_code
_entity_poly.pdbx_strand_id
1 'polypeptide(L)'
;TTYHFASIDELLAAAFTRHAEAAASRFEARMRAACGREAAVELLVEHLTADLLGSPRDLVLSVELYVAAARRPALRAVTQAWMLRSRRALELHFDPVTARELDALIEGLVLHSALSTDPMTAEQIRHAIRRFAR
;
A
#
# COMPACT_ATOMS: atom_id res chain seq x y z
N THR A 1 -37.55 -3.99 -4.54
CA THR A 1 -36.48 -2.97 -4.61
C THR A 1 -35.35 -3.44 -3.74
N THR A 2 -34.23 -3.86 -4.33
CA THR A 2 -33.14 -4.48 -3.56
C THR A 2 -32.20 -3.38 -3.08
N TYR A 3 -32.38 -2.96 -1.84
CA TYR A 3 -31.45 -2.05 -1.17
C TYR A 3 -30.25 -2.91 -0.72
N HIS A 4 -29.12 -2.80 -1.43
CA HIS A 4 -27.97 -3.69 -1.24
C HIS A 4 -27.11 -3.37 0.00
N PHE A 5 -27.31 -2.20 0.62
CA PHE A 5 -26.56 -1.77 1.81
C PHE A 5 -27.53 -1.13 2.80
N ALA A 6 -27.50 -1.55 4.06
CA ALA A 6 -28.34 -1.00 5.11
C ALA A 6 -27.89 0.40 5.58
N SER A 7 -26.67 0.82 5.24
CA SER A 7 -26.14 2.14 5.63
C SER A 7 -25.01 2.63 4.72
N ILE A 8 -24.68 3.93 4.83
CA ILE A 8 -23.49 4.51 4.20
C ILE A 8 -22.18 3.89 4.71
N ASP A 9 -22.15 3.46 5.98
CA ASP A 9 -20.98 2.81 6.56
C ASP A 9 -20.72 1.45 5.92
N GLU A 10 -21.78 0.70 5.66
CA GLU A 10 -21.70 -0.59 4.97
C GLU A 10 -21.26 -0.42 3.51
N LEU A 11 -21.82 0.58 2.82
CA LEU A 11 -21.40 0.93 1.46
C LEU A 11 -19.91 1.32 1.41
N LEU A 12 -19.46 2.18 2.33
CA LEU A 12 -18.05 2.59 2.40
C LEU A 12 -17.13 1.42 2.74
N ALA A 13 -17.52 0.56 3.69
CA ALA A 13 -16.77 -0.65 4.01
C ALA A 13 -16.61 -1.56 2.80
N ALA A 14 -17.68 -1.81 2.05
CA ALA A 14 -17.63 -2.61 0.83
C ALA A 14 -16.75 -1.95 -0.25
N ALA A 15 -16.89 -0.63 -0.45
CA ALA A 15 -16.11 0.11 -1.44
C ALA A 15 -14.61 0.10 -1.13
N PHE A 16 -14.23 0.39 0.12
CA PHE A 16 -12.83 0.37 0.56
C PHE A 16 -12.26 -1.04 0.58
N THR A 17 -13.04 -2.05 0.93
CA THR A 17 -12.61 -3.46 0.84
C THR A 17 -12.25 -3.81 -0.60
N ARG A 18 -13.13 -3.49 -1.56
CA ARG A 18 -12.86 -3.74 -2.98
C ARG A 18 -11.62 -2.98 -3.48
N HIS A 19 -11.45 -1.73 -3.06
CA HIS A 19 -10.27 -0.94 -3.42
C HIS A 19 -8.98 -1.55 -2.86
N ALA A 20 -8.97 -1.89 -1.57
CA ALA A 20 -7.83 -2.49 -0.89
C ALA A 20 -7.48 -3.87 -1.47
N GLU A 21 -8.47 -4.70 -1.79
CA GLU A 21 -8.25 -5.99 -2.47
C GLU A 21 -7.64 -5.84 -3.85
N ALA A 22 -8.10 -4.86 -4.63
CA ALA A 22 -7.56 -4.59 -5.95
C ALA A 22 -6.10 -4.09 -5.85
N ALA A 23 -5.81 -3.18 -4.91
CA ALA A 23 -4.47 -2.68 -4.65
C ALA A 23 -3.52 -3.82 -4.21
N ALA A 24 -3.94 -4.62 -3.22
CA ALA A 24 -3.21 -5.79 -2.74
C ALA A 24 -2.91 -6.79 -3.87
N SER A 25 -3.89 -7.07 -4.73
CA SER A 25 -3.73 -8.05 -5.81
C SER A 25 -2.76 -7.57 -6.89
N ARG A 26 -2.76 -6.27 -7.21
CA ARG A 26 -1.76 -5.68 -8.11
C ARG A 26 -0.36 -5.76 -7.51
N PHE A 27 -0.22 -5.45 -6.23
CA PHE A 27 1.05 -5.51 -5.52
C PHE A 27 1.61 -6.93 -5.45
N GLU A 28 0.77 -7.90 -5.05
CA GLU A 28 1.11 -9.32 -5.04
C GLU A 28 1.57 -9.83 -6.42
N ALA A 29 0.86 -9.45 -7.49
CA ALA A 29 1.23 -9.87 -8.84
C ALA A 29 2.62 -9.36 -9.24
N ARG A 30 2.96 -8.11 -8.89
CA ARG A 30 4.30 -7.54 -9.12
C ARG A 30 5.38 -8.27 -8.34
N MET A 31 5.15 -8.53 -7.05
CA MET A 31 6.12 -9.26 -6.24
C MET A 31 6.30 -10.69 -6.75
N ARG A 32 5.23 -11.39 -7.19
CA ARG A 32 5.39 -12.72 -7.80
C ARG A 32 6.17 -12.71 -9.12
N ALA A 33 6.10 -11.62 -9.89
CA ALA A 33 6.82 -11.48 -11.15
C ALA A 33 8.30 -11.11 -10.97
N ALA A 34 8.70 -10.65 -9.78
CA ALA A 34 10.08 -10.25 -9.50
C ALA A 34 11.02 -11.47 -9.47
N CYS A 35 12.12 -11.39 -10.21
CA CYS A 35 13.16 -12.43 -10.22
C CYS A 35 14.24 -12.11 -9.18
N GLY A 36 13.92 -12.34 -7.91
CA GLY A 36 14.83 -12.15 -6.78
C GLY A 36 14.85 -10.73 -6.20
N ARG A 37 15.66 -10.57 -5.14
CA ARG A 37 15.63 -9.40 -4.26
C ARG A 37 15.82 -8.06 -4.99
N GLU A 38 16.79 -7.97 -5.89
CA GLU A 38 17.08 -6.71 -6.58
C GLU A 38 15.94 -6.30 -7.53
N ALA A 39 15.37 -7.28 -8.25
CA ALA A 39 14.20 -7.03 -9.10
C ALA A 39 12.99 -6.60 -8.26
N ALA A 40 12.81 -7.18 -7.07
CA ALA A 40 11.75 -6.77 -6.14
C ALA A 40 11.95 -5.32 -5.69
N VAL A 41 13.17 -4.90 -5.36
CA VAL A 41 13.48 -3.51 -4.99
C VAL A 41 13.15 -2.54 -6.12
N GLU A 42 13.55 -2.82 -7.36
CA GLU A 42 13.24 -1.93 -8.48
C GLU A 42 11.72 -1.86 -8.76
N LEU A 43 11.01 -2.99 -8.66
CA LEU A 43 9.54 -3.02 -8.78
C LEU A 43 8.83 -2.26 -7.65
N LEU A 44 9.39 -2.25 -6.43
CA LEU A 44 8.86 -1.44 -5.33
C LEU A 44 9.03 0.06 -5.60
N VAL A 45 10.19 0.47 -6.09
CA VAL A 45 10.45 1.86 -6.47
C VAL A 45 9.49 2.29 -7.58
N GLU A 46 9.35 1.47 -8.63
CA GLU A 46 8.41 1.73 -9.72
C GLU A 46 6.98 1.84 -9.21
N HIS A 47 6.53 0.89 -8.38
CA HIS A 47 5.19 0.89 -7.81
C HIS A 47 4.88 2.16 -7.01
N LEU A 48 5.82 2.58 -6.15
CA LEU A 48 5.71 3.83 -5.40
C LEU A 48 5.60 5.04 -6.35
N THR A 49 6.51 5.16 -7.30
CA THR A 49 6.58 6.37 -8.14
C THR A 49 5.49 6.45 -9.20
N ALA A 50 5.08 5.32 -9.78
CA ALA A 50 4.15 5.29 -10.91
C ALA A 50 2.69 5.12 -10.48
N ASP A 51 2.41 4.19 -9.56
CA ASP A 51 1.03 3.90 -9.17
C ASP A 51 0.58 4.78 -8.00
N LEU A 52 1.36 4.81 -6.93
CA LEU A 52 0.93 5.43 -5.68
C LEU A 52 1.12 6.95 -5.69
N LEU A 53 2.22 7.42 -6.26
CA LEU A 53 2.51 8.85 -6.37
C LEU A 53 2.11 9.45 -7.73
N GLY A 54 2.02 8.63 -8.77
CA GLY A 54 1.61 9.06 -10.11
C GLY A 54 0.09 9.19 -10.30
N SER A 55 -0.72 8.56 -9.44
CA SER A 55 -2.19 8.63 -9.46
C SER A 55 -2.71 9.42 -8.24
N PRO A 56 -3.06 10.72 -8.41
CA PRO A 56 -3.64 11.51 -7.32
C PRO A 56 -4.88 10.88 -6.72
N ARG A 57 -5.65 10.14 -7.53
CA ARG A 57 -6.87 9.46 -7.09
C ARG A 57 -6.57 8.31 -6.14
N ASP A 58 -5.62 7.44 -6.47
CA ASP A 58 -5.29 6.28 -5.62
C ASP A 58 -4.62 6.72 -4.32
N LEU A 59 -3.83 7.79 -4.38
CA LEU A 59 -3.24 8.43 -3.22
C LEU A 59 -4.29 8.96 -2.25
N VAL A 60 -5.24 9.76 -2.75
CA VAL A 60 -6.33 10.32 -1.93
C VAL A 60 -7.16 9.20 -1.31
N LEU A 61 -7.53 8.17 -2.07
CA LEU A 61 -8.32 7.04 -1.55
C LEU A 61 -7.58 6.28 -0.43
N SER A 62 -6.26 6.12 -0.55
CA SER A 62 -5.44 5.48 0.49
C SER A 62 -5.43 6.31 1.77
N VAL A 63 -5.25 7.63 1.66
CA VAL A 63 -5.29 8.55 2.81
C VAL A 63 -6.67 8.61 3.44
N GLU A 64 -7.74 8.70 2.64
CA GLU A 64 -9.13 8.68 3.13
C GLU A 64 -9.44 7.38 3.88
N LEU A 65 -8.99 6.23 3.37
CA LEU A 65 -9.12 4.94 4.06
C LEU A 65 -8.42 4.97 5.42
N TYR A 66 -7.20 5.50 5.52
CA TYR A 66 -6.49 5.62 6.79
C TYR A 66 -7.21 6.52 7.81
N VAL A 67 -7.68 7.69 7.36
CA VAL A 67 -8.47 8.59 8.22
C VAL A 67 -9.77 7.93 8.67
N ALA A 68 -10.45 7.22 7.77
CA ALA A 68 -11.70 6.54 8.08
C ALA A 68 -11.47 5.36 9.05
N ALA A 69 -10.42 4.56 8.84
CA ALA A 69 -10.03 3.46 9.72
C ALA A 69 -9.65 3.94 11.13
N ALA A 70 -8.99 5.09 11.25
CA ALA A 70 -8.68 5.68 12.56
C ALA A 70 -9.95 5.93 13.40
N ARG A 71 -11.08 6.25 12.76
CA ARG A 71 -12.36 6.55 13.43
C ARG A 71 -13.31 5.36 13.50
N ARG A 72 -13.23 4.40 12.57
CA ARG A 72 -14.22 3.33 12.41
C ARG A 72 -13.57 1.93 12.56
N PRO A 73 -13.86 1.20 13.66
CA PRO A 73 -13.27 -0.13 13.90
C PRO A 73 -13.46 -1.12 12.74
N ALA A 74 -14.60 -1.10 12.05
CA ALA A 74 -14.88 -1.98 10.91
C ALA A 74 -13.88 -1.78 9.75
N LEU A 75 -13.45 -0.52 9.51
CA LEU A 75 -12.47 -0.21 8.47
C LEU A 75 -11.02 -0.50 8.91
N ARG A 76 -10.76 -0.63 10.22
CA ARG A 76 -9.47 -1.13 10.72
C ARG A 76 -9.23 -2.58 10.32
N ALA A 77 -10.28 -3.40 10.30
CA ALA A 77 -10.15 -4.78 9.84
C ALA A 77 -9.75 -4.84 8.35
N VAL A 78 -10.32 -3.95 7.53
CA VAL A 78 -10.00 -3.84 6.10
C VAL A 78 -8.54 -3.44 5.88
N THR A 79 -8.09 -2.37 6.55
CA THR A 79 -6.70 -1.91 6.47
C THR A 79 -5.71 -2.95 7.00
N GLN A 80 -6.02 -3.62 8.11
CA GLN A 80 -5.20 -4.70 8.65
C GLN A 80 -5.07 -5.89 7.68
N ALA A 81 -6.16 -6.30 7.03
CA ALA A 81 -6.15 -7.38 6.05
C ALA A 81 -5.31 -7.01 4.82
N TRP A 82 -5.40 -5.76 4.36
CA TRP A 82 -4.58 -5.24 3.28
C TRP A 82 -3.09 -5.24 3.63
N MET A 83 -2.70 -4.65 4.77
CA MET A 83 -1.31 -4.62 5.25
C MET A 83 -0.72 -6.03 5.39
N LEU A 84 -1.51 -6.99 5.88
CA LEU A 84 -1.07 -8.39 5.97
C LEU A 84 -0.78 -8.99 4.59
N ARG A 85 -1.61 -8.70 3.58
CA ARG A 85 -1.39 -9.19 2.21
C ARG A 85 -0.17 -8.52 1.57
N SER A 86 0.00 -7.21 1.74
CA SER A 86 1.19 -6.48 1.28
C SER A 86 2.47 -7.06 1.90
N ARG A 87 2.49 -7.28 3.21
CA ARG A 87 3.65 -7.88 3.88
C ARG A 87 3.97 -9.30 3.39
N ARG A 88 2.95 -10.15 3.21
CA ARG A 88 3.14 -11.50 2.66
C ARG A 88 3.70 -11.49 1.24
N ALA A 89 3.37 -10.47 0.44
CA ALA A 89 3.94 -10.31 -0.88
C ALA A 89 5.43 -9.92 -0.81
N LEU A 90 5.81 -9.06 0.14
CA LEU A 90 7.21 -8.72 0.41
C LEU A 90 8.00 -9.94 0.91
N GLU A 91 7.41 -10.78 1.76
CA GLU A 91 8.00 -12.01 2.29
C GLU A 91 8.39 -13.04 1.20
N LEU A 92 7.95 -12.85 -0.06
CA LEU A 92 8.43 -13.65 -1.19
C LEU A 92 9.92 -13.40 -1.52
N HIS A 93 10.46 -12.23 -1.15
CA HIS A 93 11.82 -11.79 -1.49
C HIS A 93 12.66 -11.35 -0.30
N PHE A 94 12.02 -11.10 0.85
CA PHE A 94 12.65 -10.57 2.06
C PHE A 94 12.28 -11.43 3.26
N ASP A 95 13.16 -11.50 4.27
CA ASP A 95 12.80 -12.16 5.53
C ASP A 95 11.68 -11.38 6.25
N PRO A 96 10.97 -12.00 7.21
CA PRO A 96 9.82 -11.37 7.86
C PRO A 96 10.12 -10.05 8.59
N VAL A 97 11.34 -9.85 9.09
CA VAL A 97 11.73 -8.61 9.77
C VAL A 97 11.87 -7.51 8.73
N THR A 98 12.67 -7.75 7.69
CA THR A 98 12.86 -6.81 6.58
C THR A 98 11.55 -6.47 5.88
N ALA A 99 10.69 -7.47 5.61
CA ALA A 99 9.38 -7.27 4.99
C ALA A 99 8.49 -6.35 5.84
N ARG A 100 8.51 -6.49 7.17
CA ARG A 100 7.74 -5.63 8.08
C ARG A 100 8.26 -4.19 8.11
N GLU A 101 9.57 -4.00 8.06
CA GLU A 101 10.19 -2.67 8.02
C GLU A 101 9.94 -1.98 6.68
N LEU A 102 10.04 -2.71 5.57
CA LEU A 102 9.73 -2.20 4.23
C LEU A 102 8.26 -1.82 4.09
N ASP A 103 7.34 -2.65 4.60
CA ASP A 103 5.90 -2.35 4.66
C ASP A 103 5.65 -1.01 5.36
N ALA A 104 6.22 -0.79 6.54
CA ALA A 104 6.09 0.48 7.27
C ALA A 104 6.75 1.67 6.56
N LEU A 105 7.92 1.47 5.93
CA LEU A 105 8.59 2.50 5.15
C LEU A 105 7.74 2.95 3.97
N ILE A 106 7.18 2.00 3.21
CA ILE A 106 6.33 2.26 2.04
C ILE A 106 5.14 3.13 2.45
N GLU A 107 4.46 2.77 3.54
CA GLU A 107 3.33 3.56 4.04
C GLU A 107 3.74 4.98 4.45
N GLY A 108 4.89 5.12 5.13
CA GLY A 108 5.44 6.43 5.48
C GLY A 108 5.77 7.28 4.26
N LEU A 109 6.37 6.67 3.22
CA LEU A 109 6.71 7.36 1.97
C LEU A 109 5.47 7.83 1.22
N VAL A 110 4.40 7.01 1.17
CA VAL A 110 3.13 7.38 0.54
C VAL A 110 2.53 8.59 1.26
N LEU A 111 2.41 8.53 2.58
CA LEU A 111 1.82 9.61 3.36
C LEU A 111 2.65 10.90 3.30
N HIS A 112 3.98 10.79 3.43
CA HIS A 112 4.86 11.95 3.32
C HIS A 112 4.79 12.58 1.93
N SER A 113 4.83 11.77 0.88
CA SER A 113 4.77 12.28 -0.49
C SER A 113 3.42 12.93 -0.81
N ALA A 114 2.32 12.45 -0.20
CA ALA A 114 1.00 13.07 -0.34
C ALA A 114 0.91 14.47 0.28
N LEU A 115 1.67 14.72 1.34
CA LEU A 115 1.59 15.93 2.16
C LEU A 115 2.77 16.89 1.94
N SER A 116 3.86 16.40 1.36
CA SER A 116 5.10 17.15 1.20
C SER A 116 5.03 18.10 0.00
N THR A 117 5.56 19.30 0.17
CA THR A 117 5.86 20.23 -0.92
C THR A 117 7.23 19.95 -1.56
N ASP A 118 7.99 19.01 -0.99
CA ASP A 118 9.30 18.55 -1.44
C ASP A 118 9.37 17.02 -1.28
N PRO A 119 8.67 16.25 -2.13
CA PRO A 119 8.64 14.79 -2.04
C PRO A 119 9.98 14.18 -2.46
N MET A 120 10.30 13.00 -1.93
CA MET A 120 11.51 12.29 -2.29
C MET A 120 11.53 11.93 -3.78
N THR A 121 12.69 12.05 -4.42
CA THR A 121 12.90 11.58 -5.78
C THR A 121 12.91 10.06 -5.84
N ALA A 122 12.67 9.49 -7.03
CA ALA A 122 12.76 8.04 -7.26
C ALA A 122 14.13 7.45 -6.82
N GLU A 123 15.21 8.21 -6.98
CA GLU A 123 16.55 7.80 -6.56
C GLU A 123 16.70 7.78 -5.04
N GLN A 124 16.16 8.78 -4.34
CA GLN A 124 16.14 8.81 -2.88
C GLN A 124 15.29 7.68 -2.30
N ILE A 125 14.13 7.38 -2.91
CA ILE A 125 13.26 6.26 -2.52
C ILE A 125 14.01 4.93 -2.70
N ARG A 126 14.65 4.71 -3.86
CA ARG A 126 15.47 3.53 -4.12
C ARG A 126 16.57 3.38 -3.08
N HIS A 127 17.27 4.47 -2.77
CA HIS A 127 18.31 4.47 -1.74
C HIS A 127 17.75 4.05 -0.38
N ALA A 128 16.60 4.57 0.04
CA ALA A 128 15.96 4.21 1.29
C ALA A 128 15.59 2.72 1.33
N ILE A 129 14.90 2.21 0.31
CA ILE A 129 14.51 0.79 0.23
C ILE A 129 15.74 -0.12 0.31
N ARG A 130 16.80 0.18 -0.45
CA ARG A 130 18.05 -0.60 -0.43
C ARG A 130 18.75 -0.62 0.93
N ARG A 131 18.50 0.34 1.82
CA ARG A 131 19.09 0.33 3.18
C ARG A 131 18.40 -0.68 4.09
N PHE A 132 17.09 -0.84 3.96
CA PHE A 132 16.32 -1.83 4.72
C PHE A 132 16.43 -3.23 4.12
N ALA A 133 16.53 -3.31 2.80
CA ALA A 133 16.64 -4.57 2.06
C ALA A 133 18.01 -5.27 2.18
N ARG A 134 18.94 -4.86 3.06
CA ARG A 134 20.33 -5.36 3.10
C ARG A 134 20.47 -6.76 3.67
#